data_AF-H3A299-F1
#
_entry.id   AF-H3A299-F1
#
_cell.length_a   1.000
_cell.length_b   1.000
_cell.length_c   1.000
_cell.angle_alpha   90.00
_cell.angle_beta   90.00
_cell.angle_gamma   90.00
#
_symmetry.space_group_name_H-M   'P 1'
#
loop_
_entity.id
_entity.type
_entity.pdbx_description
1 polymer ?
#
loop_
_entity_poly.entity_id
_entity_poly.type
_entity_poly.pdbx_seq_one_letter_code
_entity_poly.pdbx_strand_id
1 'polypeptide(L)'
;LTPQFSMTGTITELTWKLNENKVSELDGTEVKDFREFQGRTSIDSSTGALTIQNVTLEDAGNYKAELITKDGTISTWTVKLRVVAPVSKPNVTCNINNTVVQLHCKAEPATGLTYQWMYWKNGKDHQSEGDTLVLSDTARDLSVTCIVKNEKSNDSTILALQRCFNSGEIFHSDHFSKYKSQKPC
;
A
#
# COMPACT_ATOMS: atom_id res chain seq x y z
N LEU A 1 5.64 14.57 10.54
CA LEU A 1 7.11 14.62 10.39
C LEU A 1 7.64 15.50 11.50
N THR A 2 8.34 14.93 12.47
CA THR A 2 8.77 15.66 13.67
C THR A 2 10.28 15.78 13.66
N PRO A 3 10.84 17.00 13.58
CA PRO A 3 12.27 17.16 13.54
C PRO A 3 12.88 16.88 14.91
N GLN A 4 14.00 16.17 14.91
CA GLN A 4 14.77 15.90 16.13
C GLN A 4 15.88 16.94 16.26
N PHE A 5 15.48 18.15 16.62
CA PHE A 5 16.41 19.19 17.03
C PHE A 5 16.66 19.10 18.54
N SER A 6 17.88 19.36 18.98
CA SER A 6 18.13 19.74 20.38
C SER A 6 17.66 21.19 20.57
N MET A 7 16.34 21.40 20.70
CA MET A 7 15.77 22.76 20.71
C MET A 7 16.02 23.47 22.04
N THR A 8 16.66 24.62 21.96
CA THR A 8 16.66 25.64 23.03
C THR A 8 16.30 26.99 22.40
N GLY A 9 15.03 27.40 22.47
CA GLY A 9 14.59 28.71 21.97
C GLY A 9 13.23 28.70 21.28
N THR A 10 12.71 29.90 21.00
CA THR A 10 11.46 30.09 20.24
C THR A 10 11.77 30.13 18.75
N ILE A 11 11.05 29.32 17.98
CA ILE A 11 11.10 29.27 16.52
C ILE A 11 10.57 30.60 15.98
N THR A 12 11.33 31.27 15.12
CA THR A 12 10.87 32.47 14.41
C THR A 12 10.58 32.17 12.95
N GLU A 13 11.38 31.32 12.31
CA GLU A 13 11.18 30.90 10.93
C GLU A 13 11.38 29.39 10.81
N LEU A 14 10.57 28.74 9.98
CA LEU A 14 10.73 27.34 9.64
C LEU A 14 10.26 27.08 8.22
N THR A 15 11.12 26.48 7.40
CA THR A 15 10.77 26.03 6.05
C THR A 15 10.88 24.52 5.95
N TRP A 16 9.80 23.87 5.54
CA TRP A 16 9.83 22.49 5.08
C TRP A 16 10.00 22.43 3.56
N LYS A 17 10.86 21.54 3.08
CA LYS A 17 11.11 21.29 1.66
C LYS A 17 11.01 19.81 1.36
N LEU A 18 10.46 19.46 0.20
CA LEU A 18 10.53 18.12 -0.40
C LEU A 18 11.39 18.25 -1.64
N ASN A 19 12.54 17.56 -1.71
CA ASN A 19 13.48 17.66 -2.84
C ASN A 19 13.85 19.13 -3.20
N GLU A 20 14.28 19.92 -2.22
CA GLU A 20 14.63 21.36 -2.31
C GLU A 20 13.48 22.32 -2.63
N ASN A 21 12.28 21.79 -2.73
CA ASN A 21 11.11 22.47 -3.22
C ASN A 21 10.21 22.79 -2.01
N LYS A 22 9.92 24.07 -1.72
CA LYS A 22 9.14 24.47 -0.51
C LYS A 22 7.78 23.77 -0.42
N VAL A 23 7.48 23.23 0.75
CA VAL A 23 6.23 22.52 1.10
C VAL A 23 5.33 23.43 1.91
N SER A 24 5.85 23.91 3.04
CA SER A 24 5.16 24.85 3.94
C SER A 24 6.21 25.66 4.68
N GLU A 25 5.88 26.91 5.01
CA GLU A 25 6.74 27.88 5.68
C GLU A 25 5.99 28.51 6.84
N LEU A 26 6.64 28.61 7.99
CA LEU A 26 6.20 29.39 9.14
C LEU A 26 7.10 30.63 9.22
N ASP A 27 6.50 31.81 9.16
CA ASP A 27 7.16 33.10 9.42
C ASP A 27 6.44 33.80 10.58
N GLY A 28 7.11 33.82 11.73
CA GLY A 28 6.55 34.23 13.02
C GLY A 28 5.38 33.35 13.45
N THR A 29 4.16 33.73 13.03
CA THR A 29 2.92 32.99 13.33
C THR A 29 2.12 32.64 12.08
N GLU A 30 2.53 33.15 10.92
CA GLU A 30 1.85 32.90 9.64
C GLU A 30 2.39 31.61 9.03
N VAL A 31 1.48 30.69 8.69
CA VAL A 31 1.82 29.46 7.95
C VAL A 31 1.37 29.61 6.52
N LYS A 32 2.29 29.37 5.58
CA LYS A 32 2.06 29.43 4.14
C LYS A 32 2.41 28.11 3.49
N ASP A 33 1.43 27.53 2.81
CA ASP A 33 1.59 26.29 2.06
C ASP A 33 1.92 26.56 0.58
N PHE A 34 2.62 25.64 -0.06
CA PHE A 34 3.05 25.78 -1.44
C PHE A 34 2.62 24.60 -2.31
N ARG A 35 2.32 24.91 -3.58
CA ARG A 35 2.03 23.93 -4.64
C ARG A 35 0.95 22.90 -4.25
N GLU A 36 1.23 21.61 -4.43
CA GLU A 36 0.34 20.47 -4.15
C GLU A 36 0.02 20.27 -2.65
N PHE A 37 0.63 21.06 -1.76
CA PHE A 37 0.40 21.01 -0.32
C PHE A 37 -0.58 22.06 0.20
N GLN A 38 -1.09 22.95 -0.66
CA GLN A 38 -2.04 23.98 -0.25
C GLN A 38 -3.26 23.41 0.49
N GLY A 39 -3.44 23.81 1.75
CA GLY A 39 -4.55 23.38 2.59
C GLY A 39 -4.43 21.94 3.11
N ARG A 40 -3.29 21.30 2.90
CA ARG A 40 -2.99 19.95 3.40
C ARG A 40 -2.00 19.97 4.57
N THR A 41 -1.34 21.08 4.85
CA THR A 41 -0.28 21.14 5.85
C THR A 41 -0.65 21.90 7.11
N SER A 42 0.03 21.54 8.21
CA SER A 42 -0.01 22.27 9.48
C SER A 42 1.35 22.13 10.15
N ILE A 43 1.85 23.23 10.71
CA ILE A 43 3.11 23.27 11.45
C ILE A 43 2.80 23.50 12.94
N ASP A 44 3.36 22.66 13.81
CA ASP A 44 3.43 22.93 15.23
C ASP A 44 4.57 23.92 15.49
N SER A 45 4.25 25.16 15.84
CA SER A 45 5.24 26.24 16.06
C SER A 45 6.12 26.04 17.28
N SER A 46 5.80 25.09 18.17
CA SER A 46 6.62 24.78 19.34
C SER A 46 7.69 23.73 19.03
N THR A 47 7.38 22.77 18.15
CA THR A 47 8.27 21.64 17.83
C THR A 47 8.84 21.68 16.41
N GLY A 48 8.27 22.51 15.54
CA GLY A 48 8.52 22.51 14.11
C GLY A 48 7.96 21.29 13.37
N ALA A 49 7.11 20.49 14.00
CA ALA A 49 6.54 19.30 13.37
C ALA A 49 5.58 19.65 12.24
N LEU A 50 5.79 19.07 11.06
CA LEU A 50 4.89 19.18 9.91
C LEU A 50 3.90 18.01 9.90
N THR A 51 2.62 18.33 9.83
CA THR A 51 1.55 17.37 9.50
C THR A 51 1.14 17.59 8.05
N ILE A 52 1.01 16.51 7.28
CA ILE A 52 0.49 16.51 5.90
C ILE A 52 -0.77 15.64 5.91
N GLN A 53 -1.89 16.18 5.46
CA GLN A 53 -3.18 15.48 5.36
C GLN A 53 -3.39 14.90 3.96
N ASN A 54 -4.21 13.85 3.87
CA ASN A 54 -4.54 13.17 2.62
C ASN A 54 -3.29 12.78 1.82
N VAL A 55 -2.36 12.09 2.49
CA VAL A 55 -1.08 11.67 1.91
C VAL A 55 -1.29 10.65 0.79
N THR A 56 -0.57 10.86 -0.31
CA THR A 56 -0.52 10.03 -1.51
C THR A 56 0.88 9.48 -1.71
N LEU A 57 1.05 8.55 -2.66
CA LEU A 57 2.37 7.99 -2.99
C LEU A 57 3.36 9.07 -3.50
N GLU A 58 2.86 10.13 -4.12
CA GLU A 58 3.68 11.22 -4.67
C GLU A 58 4.29 12.10 -3.57
N ASP A 59 3.69 12.11 -2.38
CA ASP A 59 4.22 12.86 -1.24
C ASP A 59 5.41 12.13 -0.56
N ALA A 60 5.73 10.89 -0.97
CA ALA A 60 6.88 10.16 -0.43
C ALA A 60 8.20 10.81 -0.87
N GLY A 61 9.17 10.89 0.04
CA GLY A 61 10.47 11.45 -0.28
C GLY A 61 11.25 11.97 0.92
N ASN A 62 12.35 12.65 0.64
CA ASN A 62 13.18 13.27 1.68
C ASN A 62 12.69 14.69 1.94
N TYR A 63 12.19 14.90 3.15
CA TYR A 63 11.78 16.19 3.65
C TYR A 63 12.91 16.81 4.46
N LYS A 64 13.19 18.08 4.19
CA LYS A 64 14.18 18.87 4.93
C LYS A 64 13.47 20.00 5.65
N ALA A 65 13.71 20.13 6.94
CA ALA A 65 13.34 21.26 7.77
C ALA A 65 14.54 22.19 7.92
N GLU A 66 14.35 23.48 7.66
CA GLU A 66 15.32 24.55 7.90
C GLU A 66 14.69 25.54 8.88
N LEU A 67 15.28 25.66 10.06
CA LEU A 67 14.74 26.35 11.22
C LEU A 67 15.65 27.52 11.60
N ILE A 68 15.05 28.66 11.97
CA ILE A 68 15.72 29.78 12.62
C ILE A 68 15.02 30.09 13.95
N THR A 69 15.80 30.21 15.01
CA THR A 69 15.31 30.63 16.35
C THR A 69 15.59 32.11 16.61
N LYS A 70 14.92 32.67 17.62
CA LYS A 70 15.00 34.10 17.98
C LYS A 70 16.41 34.62 18.27
N ASP A 71 17.31 33.77 18.74
CA ASP A 71 18.73 34.07 18.97
C ASP A 71 19.58 34.04 17.68
N GLY A 72 18.97 33.73 16.53
CA GLY A 72 19.62 33.63 15.23
C GLY A 72 20.23 32.26 14.94
N THR A 73 20.05 31.27 15.81
CA THR A 73 20.57 29.91 15.56
C THR A 73 19.82 29.26 14.40
N ILE A 74 20.58 28.74 13.43
CA ILE A 74 20.06 28.04 12.26
C ILE A 74 20.27 26.53 12.44
N SER A 75 19.20 25.75 12.29
CA SER A 75 19.24 24.29 12.37
C SER A 75 18.62 23.65 11.14
N THR A 76 19.14 22.49 10.73
CA THR A 76 18.58 21.74 9.61
C THR A 76 18.39 20.28 9.99
N TRP A 77 17.31 19.67 9.51
CA TRP A 77 17.00 18.27 9.76
C TRP A 77 16.34 17.62 8.56
N THR A 78 16.69 16.37 8.28
CA THR A 78 16.16 15.63 7.13
C THR A 78 15.50 14.35 7.60
N VAL A 79 14.33 14.04 7.02
CA VAL A 79 13.58 12.80 7.26
C VAL A 79 13.01 12.25 5.98
N LYS A 80 13.02 10.93 5.87
CA LYS A 80 12.38 10.24 4.76
C LYS A 80 10.94 9.87 5.12
N LEU A 81 9.97 10.42 4.40
CA LEU A 81 8.58 9.95 4.44
C LEU A 81 8.43 8.75 3.51
N ARG A 82 8.07 7.59 4.07
CA ARG A 82 7.62 6.43 3.30
C ARG A 82 6.10 6.37 3.32
N VAL A 83 5.50 6.25 2.14
CA VAL A 83 4.06 6.06 1.97
C VAL A 83 3.83 4.66 1.41
N VAL A 84 2.90 3.91 2.01
CA VAL A 84 2.58 2.54 1.63
C VAL A 84 1.14 2.50 1.15
N ALA A 85 0.93 2.11 -0.11
CA ALA A 85 -0.40 1.91 -0.66
C ALA A 85 -1.08 0.68 -0.06
N PRO A 86 -2.41 0.67 0.09
CA PRO A 86 -3.15 -0.54 0.37
C PRO A 86 -2.89 -1.63 -0.68
N VAL A 87 -2.89 -2.88 -0.24
CA VAL A 87 -2.81 -4.06 -1.10
C VAL A 87 -4.02 -4.10 -2.05
N SER A 88 -3.79 -4.31 -3.35
CA SER A 88 -4.85 -4.55 -4.32
C SER A 88 -5.41 -5.96 -4.20
N LYS A 89 -6.57 -6.21 -4.84
CA LYS A 89 -7.09 -7.58 -4.94
C LYS A 89 -6.04 -8.50 -5.58
N PRO A 90 -5.64 -9.63 -4.93
CA PRO A 90 -4.62 -10.49 -5.50
C PRO A 90 -5.11 -11.16 -6.78
N ASN A 91 -4.25 -11.25 -7.77
CA ASN A 91 -4.48 -12.00 -9.00
C ASN A 91 -3.67 -13.29 -8.95
N VAL A 92 -4.34 -14.43 -9.16
CA VAL A 92 -3.68 -15.74 -9.18
C VAL A 92 -3.64 -16.25 -10.62
N THR A 93 -2.44 -16.54 -11.10
CA THR A 93 -2.21 -17.22 -12.38
C THR A 93 -1.77 -18.66 -12.15
N CYS A 94 -1.98 -19.51 -13.15
CA CYS A 94 -1.58 -20.91 -13.11
C CYS A 94 -0.65 -21.23 -14.28
N ASN A 95 0.35 -22.07 -14.03
CA ASN A 95 1.17 -22.73 -15.03
C ASN A 95 1.09 -24.24 -14.77
N ILE A 96 0.62 -24.98 -15.77
CA ILE A 96 0.42 -26.43 -15.66
C ILE A 96 1.45 -27.13 -16.54
N ASN A 97 2.24 -28.01 -15.94
CA ASN A 97 3.17 -28.87 -16.66
C ASN A 97 2.92 -30.33 -16.27
N ASN A 98 2.30 -31.08 -17.19
CA ASN A 98 1.86 -32.45 -16.95
C ASN A 98 0.99 -32.58 -15.69
N THR A 99 1.55 -33.11 -14.61
CA THR A 99 0.87 -33.35 -13.32
C THR A 99 1.15 -32.28 -12.28
N VAL A 100 1.97 -31.28 -12.60
CA VAL A 100 2.36 -30.21 -11.67
C VAL A 100 1.55 -28.95 -12.00
N VAL A 101 0.84 -28.45 -11.00
CA VAL A 101 0.16 -27.15 -11.05
C VAL A 101 0.99 -26.17 -10.22
N GLN A 102 1.57 -25.19 -10.89
CA GLN A 102 2.26 -24.08 -10.26
C GLN A 102 1.35 -22.85 -10.30
N LEU A 103 1.00 -22.34 -9.13
CA LEU A 103 0.21 -21.14 -8.97
C LEU A 103 1.12 -19.99 -8.58
N HIS A 104 0.83 -18.81 -9.11
CA HIS A 104 1.57 -17.62 -8.78
C HIS A 104 0.59 -16.50 -8.45
N CYS A 105 0.78 -15.88 -7.30
CA CYS A 105 -0.08 -14.82 -6.80
C CYS A 105 0.64 -13.49 -6.89
N LYS A 106 -0.05 -12.49 -7.44
CA LYS A 106 0.47 -11.12 -7.58
C LYS A 106 -0.53 -10.13 -7.01
N ALA A 107 -0.04 -9.09 -6.36
CA ALA A 107 -0.84 -7.93 -6.00
C ALA A 107 0.02 -6.66 -6.13
N GLU A 108 -0.62 -5.52 -6.12
CA GLU A 108 0.03 -4.22 -6.01
C GLU A 108 -0.05 -3.71 -4.56
N PRO A 109 0.95 -2.95 -4.08
CA PRO A 109 2.19 -2.63 -4.77
C PRO A 109 3.12 -3.85 -4.86
N ALA A 110 3.88 -4.02 -5.95
CA ALA A 110 4.76 -5.18 -6.16
C ALA A 110 5.88 -5.41 -5.10
N THR A 111 6.09 -4.49 -4.15
CA THR A 111 7.15 -4.60 -3.13
C THR A 111 6.60 -4.43 -1.72
N GLY A 112 7.28 -5.02 -0.73
CA GLY A 112 6.85 -4.97 0.67
C GLY A 112 5.60 -5.82 0.94
N LEU A 113 5.35 -6.82 0.10
CA LEU A 113 4.26 -7.78 0.26
C LEU A 113 4.76 -9.07 0.89
N THR A 114 3.93 -9.66 1.74
CA THR A 114 4.06 -11.04 2.21
C THR A 114 2.90 -11.86 1.69
N TYR A 115 3.18 -13.12 1.35
CA TYR A 115 2.23 -14.03 0.70
C TYR A 115 2.06 -15.29 1.53
N GLN A 116 0.80 -15.68 1.73
CA GLN A 116 0.44 -16.93 2.37
C GLN A 116 -0.65 -17.63 1.56
N TRP A 117 -0.48 -18.92 1.37
CA TRP A 117 -1.47 -19.79 0.76
C TRP A 117 -2.18 -20.62 1.81
N MET A 118 -3.48 -20.79 1.66
CA MET A 118 -4.29 -21.69 2.48
C MET A 118 -5.17 -22.58 1.60
N TYR A 119 -5.20 -23.87 1.88
CA TYR A 119 -6.07 -24.81 1.17
C TYR A 119 -6.38 -26.05 2.01
N TRP A 120 -7.55 -26.64 1.77
CA TRP A 120 -7.99 -27.87 2.42
C TRP A 120 -7.77 -29.07 1.51
N LYS A 121 -6.96 -30.04 1.94
CA LYS A 121 -6.69 -31.26 1.17
C LYS A 121 -6.65 -32.47 2.09
N ASN A 122 -7.24 -33.59 1.65
CA ASN A 122 -7.20 -34.87 2.38
C ASN A 122 -7.65 -34.77 3.85
N GLY A 123 -8.66 -33.95 4.12
CA GLY A 123 -9.21 -33.78 5.47
C GLY A 123 -8.36 -32.91 6.40
N LYS A 124 -7.42 -32.11 5.87
CA LYS A 124 -6.52 -31.24 6.66
C LYS A 124 -6.32 -29.89 5.99
N ASP A 125 -6.07 -28.88 6.82
CA ASP A 125 -5.60 -27.56 6.38
C ASP A 125 -4.11 -27.61 6.06
N HIS A 126 -3.75 -26.96 4.95
CA HIS A 126 -2.38 -26.77 4.52
C HIS A 126 -2.11 -25.28 4.35
N GLN A 127 -0.89 -24.89 4.71
CA GLN A 127 -0.38 -23.53 4.53
C GLN A 127 0.97 -23.55 3.84
N SER A 128 1.25 -22.54 3.04
CA SER A 128 2.54 -22.37 2.37
C SER A 128 2.86 -20.89 2.24
N GLU A 129 4.09 -20.53 2.56
CA GLU A 129 4.59 -19.16 2.46
C GLU A 129 5.20 -18.91 1.08
N GLY A 130 5.15 -17.66 0.63
CA GLY A 130 5.72 -17.23 -0.65
C GLY A 130 4.66 -17.00 -1.74
N ASP A 131 5.08 -16.32 -2.80
CA ASP A 131 4.19 -15.91 -3.90
C ASP A 131 3.74 -17.07 -4.80
N THR A 132 4.38 -18.23 -4.65
CA THR A 132 4.23 -19.38 -5.52
C THR A 132 3.83 -20.61 -4.73
N LEU A 133 2.75 -21.27 -5.14
CA LEU A 133 2.33 -22.55 -4.59
C LEU A 133 2.47 -23.64 -5.66
N VAL A 134 3.16 -24.72 -5.32
CA VAL A 134 3.32 -25.88 -6.22
C VAL A 134 2.53 -27.05 -5.66
N LEU A 135 1.64 -27.61 -6.50
CA LEU A 135 0.82 -28.77 -6.16
C LEU A 135 1.11 -29.89 -7.16
N SER A 136 1.50 -31.05 -6.63
CA SER A 136 1.65 -32.29 -7.40
C SER A 136 0.33 -33.07 -7.38
N ASP A 137 -0.73 -32.54 -8.00
CA ASP A 137 -1.98 -33.29 -8.11
C ASP A 137 -3.00 -32.72 -9.09
N THR A 138 -3.82 -33.62 -9.63
CA THR A 138 -4.91 -33.38 -10.59
C THR A 138 -6.26 -33.08 -9.92
N ALA A 139 -6.26 -32.71 -8.64
CA ALA A 139 -7.47 -32.42 -7.87
C ALA A 139 -8.14 -31.11 -8.35
N ARG A 140 -8.87 -31.20 -9.47
CA ARG A 140 -9.57 -30.07 -10.12
C ARG A 140 -10.55 -29.36 -9.20
N ASP A 141 -11.07 -30.08 -8.20
CA ASP A 141 -12.07 -29.57 -7.26
C ASP A 141 -11.47 -28.84 -6.05
N LEU A 142 -10.14 -28.78 -5.93
CA LEU A 142 -9.48 -28.04 -4.86
C LEU A 142 -9.66 -26.53 -5.04
N SER A 143 -10.00 -25.84 -3.96
CA SER A 143 -9.93 -24.39 -3.88
C SER A 143 -8.75 -23.97 -3.02
N VAL A 144 -7.99 -23.00 -3.51
CA VAL A 144 -6.82 -22.44 -2.85
C VAL A 144 -7.06 -20.96 -2.61
N THR A 145 -6.61 -20.45 -1.48
CA THR A 145 -6.69 -19.03 -1.14
C THR A 145 -5.28 -18.46 -1.10
N CYS A 146 -5.01 -17.46 -1.93
CA CYS A 146 -3.83 -16.62 -1.75
C CYS A 146 -4.22 -15.43 -0.87
N ILE A 147 -3.45 -15.18 0.18
CA ILE A 147 -3.57 -14.04 1.08
C ILE A 147 -2.32 -13.19 0.90
N VAL A 148 -2.50 -11.89 0.66
CA VAL A 148 -1.41 -10.94 0.46
C VAL A 148 -1.55 -9.80 1.46
N LYS A 149 -0.44 -9.41 2.09
CA LYS A 149 -0.42 -8.42 3.16
C LYS A 149 0.75 -7.46 3.01
N ASN A 150 0.54 -6.21 3.42
CA ASN A 150 1.61 -5.26 3.76
C ASN A 150 1.33 -4.59 5.12
N GLU A 151 2.14 -3.57 5.46
CA GLU A 151 1.99 -2.81 6.71
C GLU A 151 0.65 -2.06 6.83
N LYS A 152 -0.01 -1.79 5.70
CA LYS A 152 -1.22 -0.96 5.62
C LYS A 152 -2.50 -1.78 5.57
N SER A 153 -2.54 -2.85 4.78
CA SER A 153 -3.73 -3.69 4.61
C SER A 153 -3.40 -5.13 4.23
N ASN A 154 -4.43 -5.96 4.15
CA ASN A 154 -4.38 -7.29 3.55
C ASN A 154 -5.59 -7.48 2.62
N ASP A 155 -5.45 -8.39 1.65
CA ASP A 155 -6.53 -8.87 0.80
C ASP A 155 -6.23 -10.32 0.39
N SER A 156 -7.22 -11.03 -0.15
CA SER A 156 -7.11 -12.43 -0.52
C SER A 156 -7.94 -12.80 -1.74
N THR A 157 -7.50 -13.77 -2.52
CA THR A 157 -8.26 -14.31 -3.65
C THR A 157 -8.36 -15.82 -3.54
N ILE A 158 -9.59 -16.32 -3.72
CA ILE A 158 -9.87 -17.75 -3.79
C ILE A 158 -9.89 -18.17 -5.26
N LEU A 159 -9.10 -19.19 -5.59
CA LEU A 159 -9.05 -19.82 -6.90
C LEU A 159 -9.52 -21.27 -6.79
N ALA A 160 -10.57 -21.62 -7.54
CA ALA A 160 -10.90 -23.02 -7.78
C ALA A 160 -10.00 -23.57 -8.89
N LEU A 161 -9.23 -24.63 -8.62
CA LEU A 161 -8.20 -25.15 -9.53
C LEU A 161 -8.75 -25.56 -10.90
N GLN A 162 -10.01 -25.99 -10.99
CA GLN A 162 -10.72 -26.22 -12.25
C GLN A 162 -10.57 -25.09 -13.26
N ARG A 163 -10.49 -23.83 -12.81
CA ARG A 163 -10.33 -22.66 -13.70
C ARG A 163 -8.98 -22.64 -14.43
N CYS A 164 -7.93 -23.22 -13.82
CA CYS A 164 -6.63 -23.35 -14.47
C CYS A 164 -6.65 -24.34 -15.64
N PHE A 165 -7.56 -25.33 -15.61
CA PHE A 165 -7.67 -26.35 -16.66
C PHE A 165 -8.65 -25.92 -17.75
N ASN A 166 -9.66 -25.10 -17.42
CA ASN A 166 -10.67 -24.63 -18.37
C ASN A 166 -10.24 -23.39 -19.17
N SER A 167 -9.11 -22.75 -18.84
CA SER A 167 -8.56 -21.62 -19.61
C SER A 167 -8.02 -21.99 -21.00
N GLY A 168 -8.23 -23.25 -21.45
CA GLY A 168 -8.11 -23.70 -22.84
C GLY A 168 -9.42 -23.65 -23.64
N GLU A 169 -10.55 -23.30 -23.03
CA GLU A 169 -11.81 -23.05 -23.75
C GLU A 169 -12.07 -21.54 -23.84
N ILE A 170 -12.10 -21.05 -25.07
CA ILE A 170 -12.52 -19.69 -25.41
C ILE A 170 -13.99 -19.54 -25.00
N PHE A 171 -14.25 -18.95 -23.84
CA PHE A 171 -15.58 -18.44 -23.55
C PHE A 171 -15.79 -17.20 -24.42
N HIS A 172 -16.47 -17.39 -25.55
CA HIS A 172 -17.17 -16.31 -26.22
C HIS A 172 -17.98 -15.57 -25.16
N SER A 173 -17.76 -14.26 -25.06
CA SER A 173 -18.69 -13.39 -24.37
C SER A 173 -20.05 -13.57 -25.01
N ASP A 174 -21.03 -14.11 -24.29
CA ASP A 174 -22.41 -13.68 -24.42
C ASP A 174 -23.26 -14.13 -23.22
N HIS A 175 -23.98 -13.14 -22.71
CA HIS A 175 -25.26 -13.26 -22.01
C HIS A 175 -25.31 -13.75 -20.55
N PHE A 176 -25.19 -12.79 -19.62
CA PHE A 176 -26.03 -12.79 -18.40
C PHE A 176 -26.60 -11.38 -18.16
N SER A 177 -27.65 -11.05 -18.92
CA SER A 177 -28.69 -10.16 -18.44
C SER A 177 -29.87 -11.03 -17.99
N LYS A 178 -30.14 -11.04 -16.68
CA LYS A 178 -31.47 -11.11 -16.03
C LYS A 178 -31.35 -11.69 -14.61
N TYR A 179 -31.26 -10.81 -13.62
CA TYR A 179 -31.89 -11.07 -12.32
C TYR A 179 -33.25 -10.35 -12.33
N LYS A 180 -34.34 -11.12 -12.38
CA LYS A 180 -35.68 -10.66 -12.00
C LYS A 180 -35.88 -11.09 -10.55
N SER A 181 -36.14 -10.11 -9.68
CA SER A 181 -36.60 -10.34 -8.31
C SER A 181 -38.02 -10.90 -8.33
N GLN A 182 -38.27 -12.00 -7.62
CA GLN A 182 -39.60 -12.44 -7.23
C GLN A 182 -39.73 -12.27 -5.70
N LYS A 183 -40.71 -11.46 -5.28
CA LYS A 183 -41.20 -11.38 -3.89
C LYS A 183 -42.11 -12.59 -3.60
N PRO A 184 -42.14 -13.13 -2.38
CA PRO A 184 -43.24 -13.97 -1.93
C PRO A 184 -44.34 -13.15 -1.24
N CYS A 185 -45.56 -13.72 -1.29
CA CYS A 185 -46.84 -13.24 -0.77
C CYS A 185 -46.87 -12.92 0.73
#